data_AF-A0AA37WBK3-F1
#
_entry.id   AF-A0AA37WBK3-F1
#
_cell.length_a   1.000
_cell.length_b   1.000
_cell.length_c   1.000
_cell.angle_alpha   90.00
_cell.angle_beta   90.00
_cell.angle_gamma   90.00
#
_symmetry.space_group_name_H-M   'P 1'
#
loop_
_entity.id
_entity.type
_entity.pdbx_description
1 polymer ?
#
loop_
_entity_poly.entity_id
_entity_poly.type
_entity_poly.pdbx_seq_one_letter_code
_entity_poly.pdbx_strand_id
1 'polypeptide(L)'
;MTRVRCVMMQKNEATLLEPWILWHAAIFGFSNLTVIDNGSTDPAVLDIQTRYEVKGVRIVRDHASPTDFLHKGDVIAGIIRQWDVENACDFAVPLDCDEFLTVFLDQLSLDPEVIRRQFDYLIQENATFITDRLLLNVPEAPDYYLPQIVRRGLFRAQTIVGLDRGFHNPQSIYPKRYVRTPFVHLHLHNRPDYEEIRRFARQKLAAAERGETLEHPQDGTHLHFYFQTGAADFAAGYRPVPNIYAPVIANRLRELGIDPDILLGTGDTIPRPPLNIPPGFVAHRAREDRQQHEYRVFDPVFYVQNNPDVAQDAYYGIWPIIHYLTCGWDEGRESDPGNVPPLILQMDKVT
;
A
#
# COMPACT_ATOMS: atom_id res chain seq x y z
N MET A 1 5.54 -21.54 -13.65
CA MET A 1 5.13 -20.53 -12.65
C MET A 1 5.52 -19.18 -13.17
N THR A 2 4.62 -18.20 -13.11
CA THR A 2 4.86 -16.85 -13.64
C THR A 2 6.03 -16.17 -12.89
N ARG A 3 6.99 -15.64 -13.64
CA ARG A 3 8.16 -14.91 -13.12
C ARG A 3 7.80 -13.45 -12.94
N VAL A 4 7.82 -12.98 -11.70
CA VAL A 4 7.49 -11.59 -11.37
C VAL A 4 8.73 -10.92 -10.83
N ARG A 5 9.03 -9.71 -11.30
CA ARG A 5 10.11 -8.87 -10.76
C ARG A 5 9.55 -7.57 -10.18
N CYS A 6 10.12 -7.13 -9.07
CA CYS A 6 9.78 -5.87 -8.42
C CYS A 6 10.91 -4.87 -8.57
N VAL A 7 10.56 -3.61 -8.76
CA VAL A 7 11.51 -2.49 -8.76
C VAL A 7 10.99 -1.36 -7.87
N MET A 8 11.88 -0.85 -7.02
CA MET A 8 11.59 0.25 -6.11
C MET A 8 12.77 1.22 -6.11
N MET A 9 12.50 2.52 -6.05
CA MET A 9 13.52 3.56 -5.86
C MET A 9 13.37 4.15 -4.46
N GLN A 10 14.48 4.29 -3.72
CA GLN A 10 14.49 4.88 -2.38
C GLN A 10 15.72 5.75 -2.14
N LYS A 11 15.63 6.60 -1.10
CA LYS A 11 16.77 7.34 -0.56
C LYS A 11 16.62 7.45 0.96
N ASN A 12 17.63 6.99 1.71
CA ASN A 12 17.67 7.10 3.18
C ASN A 12 16.43 6.51 3.90
N GLU A 13 15.88 5.42 3.37
CA GLU A 13 14.72 4.70 3.92
C GLU A 13 15.12 3.59 4.91
N ALA A 14 15.78 3.96 6.01
CA ALA A 14 16.30 3.00 6.99
C ALA A 14 15.21 2.10 7.59
N THR A 15 14.03 2.66 7.88
CA THR A 15 12.92 1.94 8.53
C THR A 15 12.19 0.99 7.57
N LEU A 16 12.06 1.36 6.29
CA LEU A 16 11.21 0.66 5.33
C LEU A 16 11.97 -0.30 4.41
N LEU A 17 13.25 -0.06 4.14
CA LEU A 17 13.99 -0.82 3.13
C LEU A 17 14.06 -2.32 3.45
N GLU A 18 14.45 -2.69 4.67
CA GLU A 18 14.54 -4.11 5.05
C GLU A 18 13.16 -4.78 5.10
N PRO A 19 12.11 -4.19 5.72
CA PRO A 19 10.76 -4.71 5.62
C PRO A 19 10.28 -4.91 4.18
N TRP A 20 10.50 -3.93 3.31
CA TRP A 20 10.09 -4.01 1.90
C TRP A 20 10.80 -5.17 1.20
N ILE A 21 12.11 -5.34 1.41
CA ILE A 21 12.87 -6.45 0.84
C ILE A 21 12.33 -7.79 1.34
N LEU A 22 12.18 -7.95 2.65
CA LEU A 22 11.75 -9.23 3.25
C LEU A 22 10.33 -9.62 2.82
N TRP A 23 9.41 -8.66 2.78
CA TRP A 23 8.04 -8.90 2.32
C TRP A 23 7.99 -9.39 0.88
N HIS A 24 8.61 -8.65 -0.05
CA HIS A 24 8.55 -8.99 -1.46
C HIS A 24 9.44 -10.20 -1.80
N ALA A 25 10.52 -10.45 -1.07
CA ALA A 25 11.34 -11.64 -1.25
C ALA A 25 10.60 -12.89 -0.80
N ALA A 26 9.74 -12.81 0.23
CA ALA A 26 8.90 -13.93 0.63
C ALA A 26 7.85 -14.29 -0.43
N ILE A 27 7.47 -13.34 -1.30
CA ILE A 27 6.54 -13.57 -2.42
C ILE A 27 7.28 -14.03 -3.67
N PHE A 28 8.33 -13.31 -4.07
CA PHE A 28 8.96 -13.44 -5.39
C PHE A 28 10.39 -13.99 -5.36
N GLY A 29 11.03 -14.05 -4.20
CA GLY A 29 12.45 -14.39 -4.04
C GLY A 29 13.38 -13.20 -4.20
N PHE A 30 14.50 -13.20 -3.47
CA PHE A 30 15.48 -12.10 -3.44
C PHE A 30 16.02 -11.73 -4.84
N SER A 31 16.29 -12.73 -5.68
CA SER A 31 16.82 -12.53 -7.04
C SER A 31 15.86 -11.84 -8.02
N ASN A 32 14.61 -11.63 -7.62
CA ASN A 32 13.60 -10.94 -8.40
C ASN A 32 13.32 -9.52 -7.91
N LEU A 33 14.07 -9.04 -6.91
CA LEU A 33 13.96 -7.68 -6.40
C LEU A 33 15.07 -6.79 -6.95
N THR A 34 14.70 -5.58 -7.34
CA THR A 34 15.64 -4.53 -7.72
C THR A 34 15.37 -3.27 -6.91
N VAL A 35 16.40 -2.79 -6.22
CA VAL A 35 16.38 -1.57 -5.42
C VAL A 35 17.27 -0.54 -6.12
N ILE A 36 16.68 0.60 -6.48
CA ILE A 36 17.41 1.75 -6.99
C ILE A 36 17.70 2.67 -5.81
N ASP A 37 18.98 2.82 -5.49
CA ASP A 37 19.45 3.76 -4.48
C ASP A 37 19.66 5.14 -5.10
N ASN A 38 18.82 6.10 -4.73
CA ASN A 38 18.92 7.49 -5.22
C ASN A 38 19.93 8.30 -4.38
N GLY A 39 21.12 7.73 -4.17
CA GLY A 39 22.23 8.33 -3.45
C GLY A 39 21.97 8.44 -1.95
N SER A 40 21.77 7.31 -1.29
CA SER A 40 21.65 7.25 0.17
C SER A 40 22.99 7.53 0.85
N THR A 41 22.92 8.22 1.98
CA THR A 41 24.05 8.52 2.86
C THR A 41 23.86 7.92 4.26
N ASP A 42 22.67 7.38 4.53
CA ASP A 42 22.34 6.72 5.79
C ASP A 42 23.13 5.40 5.95
N PRO A 43 23.96 5.24 7.00
CA PRO A 43 24.77 4.03 7.19
C PRO A 43 23.94 2.75 7.33
N ALA A 44 22.74 2.82 7.94
CA ALA A 44 21.88 1.65 8.11
C ALA A 44 21.35 1.18 6.75
N VAL A 45 20.98 2.11 5.87
CA VAL A 45 20.55 1.80 4.51
C VAL A 45 21.67 1.13 3.70
N LEU A 46 22.90 1.64 3.80
CA LEU A 46 24.04 1.07 3.10
C LEU A 46 24.39 -0.35 3.61
N ASP A 47 24.28 -0.58 4.92
CA ASP A 47 24.43 -1.92 5.50
C ASP A 47 23.35 -2.89 5.00
N ILE A 48 22.08 -2.49 5.04
CA ILE A 48 20.95 -3.29 4.52
C ILE A 48 21.20 -3.66 3.05
N GLN A 49 21.56 -2.69 2.20
CA GLN A 49 21.87 -2.96 0.79
C GLN A 49 22.96 -4.01 0.64
N THR A 50 24.07 -3.87 1.39
CA THR A 50 25.19 -4.82 1.35
C THR A 50 24.75 -6.23 1.77
N ARG A 51 23.96 -6.34 2.86
CA ARG A 51 23.47 -7.63 3.37
C ARG A 51 22.57 -8.35 2.37
N TYR A 52 21.69 -7.62 1.67
CA TYR A 52 20.71 -8.21 0.76
C TYR A 52 21.21 -8.37 -0.68
N GLU A 53 22.22 -7.60 -1.10
CA GLU A 53 22.92 -7.81 -2.36
C GLU A 53 23.60 -9.19 -2.40
N VAL A 54 24.22 -9.61 -1.28
CA VAL A 54 24.77 -10.97 -1.11
C VAL A 54 23.70 -12.07 -1.20
N LYS A 55 22.45 -11.77 -0.82
CA LYS A 55 21.31 -12.69 -0.94
C LYS A 55 20.68 -12.70 -2.34
N GLY A 56 21.14 -11.84 -3.25
CA GLY A 56 20.72 -11.79 -4.65
C GLY A 56 19.82 -10.61 -5.03
N VAL A 57 19.52 -9.69 -4.11
CA VAL A 57 18.79 -8.46 -4.46
C VAL A 57 19.69 -7.60 -5.35
N ARG A 58 19.18 -7.12 -6.49
CA ARG A 58 19.95 -6.22 -7.35
C ARG A 58 19.89 -4.80 -6.80
N ILE A 59 21.03 -4.22 -6.45
CA ILE A 59 21.12 -2.81 -6.02
C ILE A 59 21.70 -1.96 -7.17
N VAL A 60 20.94 -0.97 -7.60
CA VAL A 60 21.27 -0.04 -8.69
C VAL A 60 21.65 1.32 -8.09
N ARG A 61 22.86 1.81 -8.37
CA ARG A 61 23.45 2.99 -7.70
C ARG A 61 23.86 4.12 -8.66
N ASP A 62 23.62 3.95 -9.95
CA ASP A 62 23.95 4.91 -11.02
C ASP A 62 22.89 6.01 -11.22
N HIS A 63 21.76 5.93 -10.51
CA HIS A 63 20.68 6.93 -10.53
C HIS A 63 20.60 7.72 -9.22
N ALA A 64 21.70 8.38 -8.83
CA ALA A 64 21.85 9.01 -7.52
C ALA A 64 21.47 10.51 -7.46
N SER A 65 21.08 11.13 -8.58
CA SER A 65 20.83 12.57 -8.65
C SER A 65 19.37 12.94 -8.30
N PRO A 66 19.10 14.19 -7.86
CA PRO A 66 17.73 14.68 -7.69
C PRO A 66 16.91 14.62 -9.00
N THR A 67 17.55 14.85 -10.15
CA THR A 67 16.91 14.77 -11.47
C THR A 67 16.44 13.35 -11.79
N ASP A 68 17.18 12.32 -11.38
CA ASP A 68 16.75 10.92 -11.53
C ASP A 68 15.45 10.66 -10.73
N PHE A 69 15.30 11.27 -9.55
CA PHE A 69 14.10 11.12 -8.74
C PHE A 69 12.89 11.83 -9.37
N LEU A 70 13.10 13.00 -10.00
CA LEU A 70 12.03 13.68 -10.74
C LEU A 70 11.56 12.83 -11.93
N HIS A 71 12.49 12.17 -12.62
CA HIS A 71 12.23 11.25 -13.74
C HIS A 71 12.15 9.78 -13.30
N LYS A 72 11.79 9.52 -12.03
CA LYS A 72 11.73 8.16 -11.45
C LYS A 72 10.92 7.19 -12.30
N GLY A 73 9.82 7.66 -12.89
CA GLY A 73 8.98 6.87 -13.79
C GLY A 73 9.73 6.40 -15.04
N ASP A 74 10.52 7.28 -15.66
CA ASP A 74 11.35 6.95 -16.83
C ASP A 74 12.51 6.01 -16.48
N VAL A 75 13.17 6.23 -15.34
CA VAL A 75 14.24 5.36 -14.84
C VAL A 75 13.72 3.93 -14.65
N ILE A 76 12.60 3.78 -13.94
CA ILE A 76 11.97 2.49 -13.69
C ILE A 76 11.48 1.86 -15.01
N ALA A 77 10.87 2.63 -15.90
CA ALA A 77 10.46 2.13 -17.21
C ALA A 77 11.67 1.63 -18.03
N GLY A 78 12.82 2.31 -17.95
CA GLY A 78 14.08 1.88 -18.56
C GLY A 78 14.53 0.50 -18.05
N ILE A 79 14.52 0.29 -16.73
CA ILE A 79 14.85 -1.01 -16.13
C ILE A 79 13.90 -2.12 -16.59
N ILE A 80 12.58 -1.84 -16.62
CA ILE A 80 11.58 -2.82 -17.07
C ILE A 80 11.80 -3.18 -18.55
N ARG A 81 12.05 -2.19 -19.42
CA ARG A 81 12.38 -2.45 -20.84
C ARG A 81 13.67 -3.26 -20.99
N GLN A 82 14.65 -3.07 -20.11
CA GLN A 82 15.85 -3.91 -20.11
C GLN A 82 15.52 -5.36 -19.75
N TRP A 83 14.64 -5.60 -18.78
CA TRP A 83 14.15 -6.95 -18.48
C TRP A 83 13.38 -7.57 -19.64
N ASP A 84 12.66 -6.78 -20.43
CA ASP A 84 11.96 -7.25 -21.63
C ASP A 84 12.96 -7.76 -22.69
N VAL A 85 14.06 -7.03 -22.91
CA VAL A 85 15.16 -7.44 -23.82
C VAL A 85 15.82 -8.73 -23.34
N GLU A 86 16.02 -8.87 -22.03
CA GLU A 86 16.63 -10.04 -21.39
C GLU A 86 15.66 -11.21 -21.21
N ASN A 87 14.37 -11.04 -21.52
CA ASN A 87 13.29 -11.98 -21.18
C ASN A 87 13.35 -12.42 -19.70
N ALA A 88 13.60 -11.47 -18.81
CA ALA A 88 13.94 -11.75 -17.41
C ALA A 88 12.72 -12.01 -16.50
N CYS A 89 11.54 -11.54 -16.89
CA CYS A 89 10.29 -11.74 -16.17
C CYS A 89 9.09 -11.78 -17.11
N ASP A 90 7.97 -12.27 -16.59
CA ASP A 90 6.67 -12.26 -17.26
C ASP A 90 5.81 -11.07 -16.79
N PHE A 91 6.04 -10.60 -15.55
CA PHE A 91 5.48 -9.34 -15.02
C PHE A 91 6.53 -8.50 -14.30
N ALA A 92 6.37 -7.18 -14.42
CA ALA A 92 7.09 -6.17 -13.67
C ALA A 92 6.14 -5.37 -12.76
N VAL A 93 6.54 -5.21 -11.50
CA VAL A 93 5.75 -4.52 -10.48
C VAL A 93 6.58 -3.36 -9.91
N PRO A 94 6.32 -2.11 -10.35
CA PRO A 94 6.91 -0.93 -9.74
C PRO A 94 6.21 -0.63 -8.41
N LEU A 95 6.99 -0.34 -7.36
CA LEU A 95 6.49 -0.07 -6.01
C LEU A 95 7.26 1.08 -5.37
N ASP A 96 6.57 1.82 -4.50
CA ASP A 96 7.23 2.72 -3.55
C ASP A 96 7.75 1.94 -2.32
N CYS A 97 8.69 2.55 -1.58
CA CYS A 97 9.34 1.92 -0.42
C CYS A 97 8.35 1.68 0.74
N ASP A 98 7.27 2.46 0.80
CA ASP A 98 6.17 2.35 1.75
C ASP A 98 5.02 1.46 1.24
N GLU A 99 5.17 0.80 0.09
CA GLU A 99 4.12 -0.02 -0.51
C GLU A 99 4.44 -1.52 -0.48
N PHE A 100 3.49 -2.31 0.05
CA PHE A 100 3.62 -3.75 0.22
C PHE A 100 2.47 -4.46 -0.50
N LEU A 101 2.81 -5.33 -1.45
CA LEU A 101 1.81 -6.01 -2.29
C LEU A 101 1.10 -7.13 -1.52
N THR A 102 -0.23 -7.14 -1.58
CA THR A 102 -1.09 -8.21 -1.06
C THR A 102 -2.31 -8.42 -2.00
N VAL A 103 -3.26 -9.27 -1.64
CA VAL A 103 -4.52 -9.43 -2.39
C VAL A 103 -5.73 -9.31 -1.48
N PHE A 104 -6.79 -8.71 -2.02
CA PHE A 104 -8.08 -8.59 -1.32
C PHE A 104 -9.20 -8.87 -2.33
N LEU A 105 -9.81 -10.05 -2.19
CA LEU A 105 -10.98 -10.48 -2.94
C LEU A 105 -12.22 -10.42 -2.04
N ASP A 106 -12.73 -11.57 -1.64
CA ASP A 106 -13.67 -11.80 -0.54
C ASP A 106 -12.96 -11.75 0.83
N GLN A 107 -11.66 -12.05 0.84
CA GLN A 107 -10.80 -12.07 2.03
C GLN A 107 -9.49 -11.31 1.76
N LEU A 108 -8.91 -10.75 2.82
CA LEU A 108 -7.56 -10.20 2.80
C LEU A 108 -6.56 -11.36 2.98
N SER A 109 -5.77 -11.66 1.95
CA SER A 109 -4.81 -12.77 1.96
C SER A 109 -3.40 -12.28 1.73
N LEU A 110 -2.53 -12.60 2.70
CA LEU A 110 -1.11 -12.28 2.70
C LEU A 110 -0.23 -13.48 2.29
N ASP A 111 -0.85 -14.59 1.93
CA ASP A 111 -0.16 -15.81 1.52
C ASP A 111 0.58 -15.61 0.18
N PRO A 112 1.92 -15.77 0.15
CA PRO A 112 2.71 -15.74 -1.08
C PRO A 112 2.19 -16.61 -2.23
N GLU A 113 1.62 -17.77 -1.96
CA GLU A 113 1.05 -18.65 -2.98
C GLU A 113 -0.22 -18.07 -3.59
N VAL A 114 -1.11 -17.53 -2.77
CA VAL A 114 -2.35 -16.89 -3.23
C VAL A 114 -2.04 -15.65 -4.06
N ILE A 115 -1.07 -14.83 -3.63
CA ILE A 115 -0.61 -13.64 -4.34
C ILE A 115 -0.02 -14.03 -5.71
N ARG A 116 0.91 -14.99 -5.74
CA ARG A 116 1.52 -15.46 -7.00
C ARG A 116 0.50 -16.04 -7.98
N ARG A 117 -0.49 -16.79 -7.48
CA ARG A 117 -1.55 -17.38 -8.32
C ARG A 117 -2.36 -16.33 -9.07
N GLN A 118 -2.52 -15.12 -8.51
CA GLN A 118 -3.20 -14.04 -9.23
C GLN A 118 -2.44 -13.63 -10.51
N PHE A 119 -1.11 -13.63 -10.49
CA PHE A 119 -0.31 -13.39 -11.70
C PHE A 119 -0.49 -14.51 -12.74
N ASP A 120 -0.60 -15.77 -12.32
CA ASP A 120 -0.86 -16.89 -13.22
C ASP A 120 -2.22 -16.76 -13.94
N TYR A 121 -3.23 -16.15 -13.31
CA TYR A 121 -4.51 -15.86 -13.98
C TYR A 121 -4.41 -14.70 -14.97
N LEU A 122 -3.60 -13.69 -14.65
CA LEU A 122 -3.45 -12.49 -15.49
C LEU A 122 -2.55 -12.71 -16.71
N ILE A 123 -1.71 -13.75 -16.73
CA ILE A 123 -0.75 -13.98 -17.82
C ILE A 123 -1.40 -14.13 -19.20
N GLN A 124 -2.67 -14.57 -19.25
CA GLN A 124 -3.41 -14.75 -20.49
C GLN A 124 -4.03 -13.45 -21.01
N GLU A 125 -4.07 -12.40 -20.19
CA GLU A 125 -4.66 -11.12 -20.54
C GLU A 125 -3.67 -10.22 -21.30
N ASN A 126 -4.22 -9.48 -22.27
CA ASN A 126 -3.52 -8.47 -23.07
C ASN A 126 -4.12 -7.10 -22.74
N ALA A 127 -3.65 -6.46 -21.67
CA ALA A 127 -4.22 -5.23 -21.14
C ALA A 127 -3.19 -4.39 -20.38
N THR A 128 -3.55 -3.14 -20.10
CA THR A 128 -2.94 -2.38 -19.01
C THR A 128 -3.51 -2.87 -17.70
N PHE A 129 -2.69 -3.40 -16.80
CA PHE A 129 -3.15 -3.88 -15.50
C PHE A 129 -3.06 -2.75 -14.48
N ILE A 130 -4.16 -2.55 -13.76
CA ILE A 130 -4.24 -1.56 -12.69
C ILE A 130 -4.71 -2.24 -11.40
N THR A 131 -4.23 -1.75 -10.27
CA THR A 131 -4.94 -1.89 -9.01
C THR A 131 -5.35 -0.49 -8.57
N ASP A 132 -6.60 -0.37 -8.15
CA ASP A 132 -7.14 0.87 -7.60
C ASP A 132 -7.40 0.71 -6.10
N ARG A 133 -6.77 -0.26 -5.41
CA ARG A 133 -7.08 -0.61 -4.01
C ARG A 133 -5.85 -0.44 -3.13
N LEU A 134 -5.97 0.43 -2.14
CA LEU A 134 -4.92 0.76 -1.19
C LEU A 134 -5.43 0.69 0.25
N LEU A 135 -4.66 0.09 1.14
CA LEU A 135 -4.91 0.08 2.59
C LEU A 135 -3.88 0.98 3.27
N LEU A 136 -4.29 2.18 3.66
CA LEU A 136 -3.43 3.15 4.33
C LEU A 136 -3.41 2.88 5.84
N ASN A 137 -2.24 2.70 6.44
CA ASN A 137 -2.16 2.47 7.88
C ASN A 137 -2.64 3.70 8.67
N VAL A 138 -3.38 3.50 9.76
CA VAL A 138 -3.91 4.59 10.58
C VAL A 138 -2.85 5.01 11.62
N PRO A 139 -2.51 6.31 11.74
CA PRO A 139 -1.54 6.77 12.75
C PRO A 139 -1.98 6.41 14.17
N GLU A 140 -1.04 5.96 15.00
CA GLU A 140 -1.26 5.60 16.42
C GLU A 140 -2.29 4.48 16.66
N ALA A 141 -2.70 3.78 15.60
CA ALA A 141 -3.68 2.71 15.63
C ALA A 141 -3.13 1.49 14.86
N PRO A 142 -2.18 0.74 15.45
CA PRO A 142 -1.67 -0.47 14.84
C PRO A 142 -2.81 -1.46 14.53
N ASP A 143 -2.65 -2.22 13.46
CA ASP A 143 -3.65 -3.14 12.89
C ASP A 143 -4.87 -2.48 12.23
N TYR A 144 -4.96 -1.14 12.22
CA TYR A 144 -6.06 -0.41 11.56
C TYR A 144 -5.63 0.20 10.23
N TYR A 145 -6.47 0.05 9.21
CA TYR A 145 -6.18 0.50 7.86
C TYR A 145 -7.40 1.16 7.23
N LEU A 146 -7.18 2.29 6.56
CA LEU A 146 -8.19 3.01 5.80
C LEU A 146 -8.18 2.54 4.34
N PRO A 147 -9.27 1.94 3.83
CA PRO A 147 -9.39 1.62 2.41
C PRO A 147 -9.50 2.90 1.56
N GLN A 148 -8.70 2.98 0.49
CA GLN A 148 -8.68 4.09 -0.45
C GLN A 148 -8.65 3.60 -1.90
N ILE A 149 -9.24 4.41 -2.80
CA ILE A 149 -9.16 4.19 -4.25
C ILE A 149 -8.02 5.01 -4.82
N VAL A 150 -6.85 4.37 -4.95
CA VAL A 150 -5.64 4.98 -5.50
C VAL A 150 -5.06 4.06 -6.55
N ARG A 151 -4.91 4.58 -7.77
CA ARG A 151 -4.42 3.80 -8.90
C ARG A 151 -2.92 3.53 -8.81
N ARG A 152 -2.54 2.29 -9.12
CA ARG A 152 -1.19 1.78 -9.36
C ARG A 152 -1.18 0.88 -10.58
N GLY A 153 -0.04 0.82 -11.26
CA GLY A 153 0.15 -0.04 -12.43
C GLY A 153 1.07 -1.22 -12.19
N LEU A 154 0.78 -2.33 -12.87
CA LEU A 154 1.74 -3.41 -13.10
C LEU A 154 1.76 -3.77 -14.58
N PHE A 155 2.89 -4.29 -15.04
CA PHE A 155 3.14 -4.48 -16.46
C PHE A 155 3.42 -5.94 -16.76
N ARG A 156 2.70 -6.50 -17.74
CA ARG A 156 3.14 -7.72 -18.39
C ARG A 156 4.39 -7.41 -19.22
N ALA A 157 5.29 -8.38 -19.34
CA ALA A 157 6.49 -8.26 -20.17
C ALA A 157 6.16 -7.73 -21.57
N GLN A 158 7.02 -6.85 -22.08
CA GLN A 158 6.97 -6.22 -23.40
C GLN A 158 5.78 -5.26 -23.60
N THR A 159 5.09 -4.87 -22.53
CA THR A 159 3.90 -3.99 -22.65
C THR A 159 4.15 -2.56 -22.19
N ILE A 160 5.17 -2.29 -21.37
CA ILE A 160 5.37 -0.95 -20.80
C ILE A 160 5.71 0.09 -21.88
N VAL A 161 4.99 1.21 -21.85
CA VAL A 161 5.26 2.40 -22.65
C VAL A 161 5.81 3.51 -21.77
N GLY A 162 5.23 3.74 -20.60
CA GLY A 162 5.64 4.83 -19.69
C GLY A 162 4.95 4.73 -18.34
N LEU A 163 5.46 5.49 -17.38
CA LEU A 163 4.98 5.55 -16.01
C LEU A 163 5.30 6.94 -15.45
N ASP A 164 4.35 7.56 -14.76
CA ASP A 164 4.56 8.82 -14.05
C ASP A 164 5.34 8.61 -12.75
N ARG A 165 5.81 9.70 -12.12
CA ARG A 165 6.62 9.65 -10.89
C ARG A 165 5.94 8.91 -9.72
N GLY A 166 4.62 9.07 -9.57
CA GLY A 166 3.82 8.46 -8.51
C GLY A 166 3.14 7.16 -8.90
N PHE A 167 3.44 6.64 -10.09
CA PHE A 167 2.91 5.38 -10.61
C PHE A 167 1.37 5.35 -10.78
N HIS A 168 0.72 6.51 -10.84
CA HIS A 168 -0.73 6.64 -10.91
C HIS A 168 -1.31 6.50 -12.32
N ASN A 169 -0.50 6.70 -13.35
CA ASN A 169 -0.89 6.73 -14.75
C ASN A 169 -0.02 5.76 -15.58
N PRO A 170 -0.17 4.43 -15.38
CA PRO A 170 0.57 3.45 -16.13
C PRO A 170 0.17 3.45 -17.61
N GLN A 171 1.15 3.52 -18.49
CA GLN A 171 0.96 3.47 -19.94
C GLN A 171 1.53 2.18 -20.50
N SER A 172 0.70 1.42 -21.21
CA SER A 172 1.12 0.23 -21.94
C SER A 172 0.76 0.31 -23.43
N ILE A 173 1.21 -0.67 -24.22
CA ILE A 173 0.81 -0.84 -25.62
C ILE A 173 -0.71 -1.09 -25.80
N TYR A 174 -1.46 -1.27 -24.71
CA TYR A 174 -2.91 -1.43 -24.68
C TYR A 174 -3.62 -0.19 -24.07
N PRO A 175 -3.64 0.96 -24.76
CA PRO A 175 -4.09 2.24 -24.18
C PRO A 175 -5.59 2.31 -23.88
N LYS A 176 -6.39 1.39 -24.42
CA LYS A 176 -7.86 1.37 -24.30
C LYS A 176 -8.41 0.18 -23.51
N ARG A 177 -7.55 -0.74 -23.07
CA ARG A 177 -7.99 -1.95 -22.35
C ARG A 177 -7.32 -1.99 -21.00
N TYR A 178 -8.13 -1.85 -19.96
CA TYR A 178 -7.70 -1.92 -18.56
C TYR A 178 -8.27 -3.18 -17.92
N VAL A 179 -7.44 -3.90 -17.19
CA VAL A 179 -7.86 -4.99 -16.31
C VAL A 179 -7.59 -4.55 -14.88
N ARG A 180 -8.65 -4.45 -14.08
CA ARG A 180 -8.52 -4.25 -12.63
C ARG A 180 -8.15 -5.56 -11.98
N THR A 181 -7.07 -5.53 -11.22
CA THR A 181 -6.51 -6.67 -10.54
C THR A 181 -7.02 -6.75 -9.10
N PRO A 182 -6.97 -7.93 -8.46
CA PRO A 182 -7.35 -8.08 -7.05
C PRO A 182 -6.24 -7.67 -6.08
N PHE A 183 -5.09 -7.25 -6.59
CA PHE A 183 -3.99 -6.79 -5.76
C PHE A 183 -4.38 -5.56 -4.95
N VAL A 184 -3.80 -5.44 -3.77
CA VAL A 184 -3.93 -4.30 -2.89
C VAL A 184 -2.54 -3.87 -2.48
N HIS A 185 -2.31 -2.57 -2.42
CA HIS A 185 -1.09 -2.01 -1.84
C HIS A 185 -1.38 -1.69 -0.38
N LEU A 186 -0.71 -2.36 0.55
CA LEU A 186 -0.63 -1.86 1.92
C LEU A 186 0.34 -0.66 1.89
N HIS A 187 -0.17 0.52 2.21
CA HIS A 187 0.58 1.76 2.18
C HIS A 187 0.94 2.15 3.61
N LEU A 188 2.17 1.83 4.01
CA LEU A 188 2.70 2.07 5.35
C LEU A 188 3.39 3.45 5.40
N HIS A 189 2.67 4.48 4.93
CA HIS A 189 3.16 5.86 4.84
C HIS A 189 3.14 6.57 6.19
N ASN A 190 2.14 6.29 7.02
CA ASN A 190 1.96 6.96 8.29
C ASN A 190 2.91 6.37 9.33
N ARG A 191 4.10 6.95 9.47
CA ARG A 191 5.12 6.47 10.40
C ARG A 191 4.76 6.76 11.85
N PRO A 192 5.19 5.89 12.80
CA PRO A 192 4.94 6.13 14.23
C PRO A 192 5.56 7.44 14.73
N ASP A 193 6.75 7.80 14.23
CA ASP A 193 7.36 9.09 14.48
C ASP A 193 6.97 10.11 13.40
N TYR A 194 6.17 11.12 13.79
CA TYR A 194 5.72 12.18 12.89
C TYR A 194 6.88 13.05 12.35
N GLU A 195 8.00 13.17 13.08
CA GLU A 195 9.17 13.89 12.56
C GLU A 195 9.88 13.14 11.43
N GLU A 196 9.76 11.81 11.36
CA GLU A 196 10.22 11.09 10.18
C GLU A 196 9.42 11.50 8.94
N ILE A 197 8.09 11.58 9.03
CA ILE A 197 7.23 12.05 7.92
C ILE A 197 7.68 13.44 7.45
N ARG A 198 7.90 14.37 8.39
CA ARG A 198 8.41 15.72 8.09
C ARG A 198 9.81 15.71 7.48
N ARG A 199 10.71 14.84 7.93
CA ARG A 199 12.05 14.68 7.37
C ARG A 199 11.98 14.26 5.90
N PHE A 200 11.12 13.30 5.55
CA PHE A 200 10.93 12.89 4.15
C PHE A 200 10.26 13.98 3.32
N ALA A 201 9.27 14.69 3.87
CA ALA A 201 8.67 15.83 3.19
C ALA A 201 9.73 16.92 2.90
N ARG A 202 10.64 17.23 3.83
CA ARG A 202 11.77 18.15 3.61
C ARG A 202 12.69 17.68 2.49
N GLN A 203 13.03 16.40 2.45
CA GLN A 203 13.89 15.84 1.39
C GLN A 203 13.25 15.97 0.01
N LYS A 204 11.95 15.67 -0.11
CA LYS A 204 11.19 15.80 -1.36
C LYS A 204 11.08 17.28 -1.80
N LEU A 205 10.79 18.21 -0.88
CA LEU A 205 10.68 19.64 -1.19
C LEU A 205 12.04 20.28 -1.54
N ALA A 206 13.12 19.94 -0.84
CA ALA A 206 14.46 20.44 -1.14
C ALA A 206 15.03 19.94 -2.48
N ALA A 207 14.45 18.89 -3.06
CA ALA A 207 14.71 18.50 -4.44
C ALA A 207 14.00 19.43 -5.44
N ALA A 208 12.79 19.91 -5.11
CA ALA A 208 11.99 20.81 -5.96
C ALA A 208 12.47 22.27 -5.93
N GLU A 209 12.92 22.79 -4.78
CA GLU A 209 13.36 24.19 -4.61
C GLU A 209 14.66 24.55 -5.37
N ARG A 210 15.38 23.56 -5.89
CA ARG A 210 16.60 23.77 -6.71
C ARG A 210 16.32 24.17 -8.17
N GLY A 211 15.08 24.50 -8.51
CA GLY A 211 14.74 25.27 -9.71
C GLY A 211 14.02 24.50 -10.82
N GLU A 212 13.21 23.48 -10.50
CA GLU A 212 12.52 22.67 -11.52
C GLU A 212 11.01 22.58 -11.22
N THR A 213 10.22 22.90 -12.24
CA THR A 213 8.75 23.04 -12.17
C THR A 213 8.09 21.76 -11.67
N LEU A 214 7.23 21.86 -10.64
CA LEU A 214 6.35 20.77 -10.21
C LEU A 214 5.38 20.42 -11.36
N GLU A 215 5.31 19.16 -11.79
CA GLU A 215 4.36 18.70 -12.83
C GLU A 215 2.90 18.95 -12.41
N HIS A 216 2.60 18.92 -11.10
CA HIS A 216 1.29 19.24 -10.55
C HIS A 216 1.39 20.21 -9.36
N PRO A 217 0.61 21.32 -9.35
CA PRO A 217 0.58 22.27 -8.23
C PRO A 217 0.23 21.66 -6.87
N GLN A 218 -0.49 20.52 -6.87
CA GLN A 218 -0.93 19.79 -5.67
C GLN A 218 0.18 18.94 -5.03
N ASP A 219 1.27 18.66 -5.75
CA ASP A 219 2.37 17.83 -5.26
C ASP A 219 3.20 18.52 -4.17
N GLY A 220 3.24 19.85 -4.17
CA GLY A 220 3.83 20.61 -3.06
C GLY A 220 2.86 20.75 -1.89
N THR A 221 1.57 20.93 -2.16
CA THR A 221 0.55 21.27 -1.16
C THR A 221 0.40 20.19 -0.09
N HIS A 222 0.38 18.92 -0.47
CA HIS A 222 0.27 17.81 0.49
C HIS A 222 1.53 17.63 1.34
N LEU A 223 2.71 18.01 0.83
CA LEU A 223 3.95 17.98 1.61
C LEU A 223 4.02 19.17 2.58
N HIS A 224 3.55 20.35 2.15
CA HIS A 224 3.47 21.55 3.00
C HIS A 224 2.52 21.38 4.19
N PHE A 225 1.45 20.59 4.02
CA PHE A 225 0.51 20.24 5.09
C PHE A 225 1.21 19.73 6.35
N TYR A 226 2.23 18.86 6.22
CA TYR A 226 2.93 18.30 7.40
C TYR A 226 3.67 19.34 8.24
N PHE A 227 4.05 20.48 7.65
CA PHE A 227 4.71 21.58 8.36
C PHE A 227 3.71 22.58 8.95
N GLN A 228 2.47 22.58 8.45
CA GLN A 228 1.39 23.45 8.90
C GLN A 228 0.50 22.76 9.96
N THR A 229 0.55 21.43 10.04
CA THR A 229 -0.24 20.61 10.96
C THR A 229 0.64 19.98 12.04
N GLY A 230 0.20 20.07 13.30
CA GLY A 230 0.84 19.39 14.44
C GLY A 230 0.55 17.89 14.45
N ALA A 231 1.41 17.09 15.10
CA ALA A 231 1.26 15.63 15.16
C ALA A 231 -0.12 15.19 15.71
N ALA A 232 -0.61 15.86 16.75
CA ALA A 232 -1.91 15.56 17.34
C ALA A 232 -3.07 15.82 16.38
N ASP A 233 -3.05 16.94 15.65
CA ASP A 233 -4.08 17.29 14.67
C ASP A 233 -4.03 16.35 13.45
N PHE A 234 -2.82 15.97 13.04
CA PHE A 234 -2.61 14.98 11.98
C PHE A 234 -3.25 13.65 12.34
N ALA A 235 -2.94 13.09 13.52
CA ALA A 235 -3.53 11.84 13.99
C ALA A 235 -5.05 11.98 14.19
N ALA A 236 -5.52 13.10 14.73
CA ALA A 236 -6.95 13.37 14.94
C ALA A 236 -7.75 13.36 13.63
N GLY A 237 -7.16 13.73 12.50
CA GLY A 237 -7.81 13.67 11.18
C GLY A 237 -8.22 12.27 10.73
N TYR A 238 -7.55 11.21 11.23
CA TYR A 238 -7.85 9.82 10.87
C TYR A 238 -8.81 9.13 11.84
N ARG A 239 -8.82 9.56 13.10
CA ARG A 239 -9.61 8.93 14.18
C ARG A 239 -11.14 8.86 13.95
N PRO A 240 -11.83 9.83 13.30
CA PRO A 240 -13.27 9.73 13.09
C PRO A 240 -13.64 8.83 11.90
N VAL A 241 -12.66 8.39 11.10
CA VAL A 241 -12.93 7.72 9.82
C VAL A 241 -13.14 6.22 10.05
N PRO A 242 -14.28 5.65 9.61
CA PRO A 242 -14.46 4.21 9.56
C PRO A 242 -13.33 3.55 8.76
N ASN A 243 -12.84 2.42 9.25
CA ASN A 243 -11.65 1.76 8.74
C ASN A 243 -11.82 0.24 8.87
N ILE A 244 -10.78 -0.53 8.55
CA ILE A 244 -10.75 -1.97 8.82
C ILE A 244 -9.74 -2.29 9.91
N TYR A 245 -10.06 -3.29 10.72
CA TYR A 245 -9.13 -3.94 11.63
C TYR A 245 -8.60 -5.21 10.98
N ALA A 246 -7.29 -5.31 10.77
CA ALA A 246 -6.61 -6.39 10.05
C ALA A 246 -5.28 -6.80 10.74
N PRO A 247 -5.34 -7.47 11.91
CA PRO A 247 -4.15 -7.85 12.69
C PRO A 247 -3.26 -8.90 12.00
N VAL A 248 -3.79 -9.54 10.95
CA VAL A 248 -3.04 -10.47 10.10
C VAL A 248 -1.81 -9.82 9.45
N ILE A 249 -1.83 -8.49 9.23
CA ILE A 249 -0.68 -7.76 8.66
C ILE A 249 0.47 -7.70 9.65
N ALA A 250 0.23 -7.31 10.91
CA ALA A 250 1.27 -7.31 11.93
C ALA A 250 1.80 -8.73 12.21
N ASN A 251 0.94 -9.74 12.19
CA ASN A 251 1.36 -11.13 12.33
C ASN A 251 2.30 -11.55 11.19
N ARG A 252 1.98 -11.16 9.95
CA ARG A 252 2.84 -11.45 8.80
C ARG A 252 4.21 -10.78 8.90
N LEU A 253 4.27 -9.54 9.39
CA LEU A 253 5.54 -8.86 9.65
C LEU A 253 6.38 -9.66 10.66
N ARG A 254 5.78 -10.10 11.77
CA ARG A 254 6.47 -10.94 12.78
C ARG A 254 6.99 -12.26 12.22
N GLU A 255 6.20 -12.95 11.38
CA GLU A 255 6.62 -14.19 10.70
C GLU A 255 7.86 -13.99 9.82
N LEU A 256 8.01 -12.81 9.22
CA LEU A 256 9.15 -12.43 8.41
C LEU A 256 10.35 -11.95 9.24
N GLY A 257 10.23 -11.95 10.58
CA GLY A 257 11.25 -11.43 11.49
C GLY A 257 11.31 -9.90 11.55
N ILE A 258 10.25 -9.23 11.12
CA ILE A 258 10.10 -7.76 11.18
C ILE A 258 9.33 -7.43 12.44
N ASP A 259 9.85 -6.51 13.25
CA ASP A 259 9.09 -5.92 14.35
C ASP A 259 8.02 -4.98 13.79
N PRO A 260 6.71 -5.28 13.92
CA PRO A 260 5.67 -4.41 13.38
C PRO A 260 5.62 -3.04 14.05
N ASP A 261 6.12 -2.90 15.27
CA ASP A 261 6.01 -1.65 16.03
C ASP A 261 6.81 -0.51 15.37
N ILE A 262 7.88 -0.83 14.63
CA ILE A 262 8.66 0.18 13.89
C ILE A 262 7.86 0.80 12.72
N LEU A 263 6.85 0.09 12.21
CA LEU A 263 6.04 0.50 11.06
C LEU A 263 4.65 0.98 11.47
N LEU A 264 4.04 0.30 12.44
CA LEU A 264 2.64 0.48 12.84
C LEU A 264 2.51 1.24 14.17
N GLY A 265 3.59 1.31 14.94
CA GLY A 265 3.62 1.94 16.25
C GLY A 265 3.08 1.06 17.36
N THR A 266 3.26 1.51 18.60
CA THR A 266 2.83 0.81 19.83
C THR A 266 1.53 1.35 20.40
N GLY A 267 0.78 2.15 19.64
CA GLY A 267 -0.41 2.84 20.14
C GLY A 267 -1.47 1.88 20.67
N ASP A 268 -2.00 2.17 21.86
CA ASP A 268 -3.12 1.43 22.48
C ASP A 268 -4.39 2.29 22.58
N THR A 269 -4.46 3.32 21.75
CA THR A 269 -5.57 4.30 21.76
C THR A 269 -6.87 3.75 21.18
N ILE A 270 -6.80 2.64 20.43
CA ILE A 270 -7.93 1.92 19.85
C ILE A 270 -7.84 0.47 20.33
N PRO A 271 -8.94 -0.16 20.79
CA PRO A 271 -8.90 -1.50 21.35
C PRO A 271 -8.44 -2.53 20.30
N ARG A 272 -7.73 -3.57 20.72
CA ARG A 272 -7.35 -4.70 19.85
C ARG A 272 -8.17 -5.92 20.27
N PRO A 273 -9.35 -6.14 19.66
CA PRO A 273 -10.20 -7.23 20.09
C PRO A 273 -9.52 -8.56 19.76
N PRO A 274 -9.53 -9.57 20.66
CA PRO A 274 -8.91 -10.87 20.42
C PRO A 274 -9.79 -11.73 19.50
N LEU A 275 -10.05 -11.23 18.29
CA LEU A 275 -10.87 -11.90 17.29
C LEU A 275 -10.01 -12.85 16.47
N ASN A 276 -10.50 -14.08 16.30
CA ASN A 276 -10.11 -14.86 15.14
C ASN A 276 -10.97 -14.38 13.96
N ILE A 277 -10.34 -13.87 12.91
CA ILE A 277 -11.02 -13.21 11.81
C ILE A 277 -10.80 -14.05 10.55
N PRO A 278 -11.76 -14.93 10.18
CA PRO A 278 -11.64 -15.77 8.98
C PRO A 278 -11.33 -14.99 7.69
N PRO A 279 -11.99 -13.85 7.38
CA PRO A 279 -11.64 -13.09 6.18
C PRO A 279 -10.35 -12.25 6.32
N GLY A 280 -9.64 -12.35 7.44
CA GLY A 280 -8.42 -11.59 7.74
C GLY A 280 -8.64 -10.13 8.16
N PHE A 281 -9.87 -9.61 8.07
CA PHE A 281 -10.23 -8.25 8.51
C PHE A 281 -11.69 -8.14 8.99
N VAL A 282 -12.01 -7.09 9.77
CA VAL A 282 -13.40 -6.67 10.06
C VAL A 282 -13.54 -5.17 9.81
N ALA A 283 -14.74 -4.73 9.43
CA ALA A 283 -15.07 -3.31 9.35
C ALA A 283 -15.15 -2.73 10.77
N HIS A 284 -14.65 -1.53 10.97
CA HIS A 284 -14.59 -0.86 12.27
C HIS A 284 -15.00 0.62 12.17
N ARG A 285 -15.69 1.11 13.20
CA ARG A 285 -15.94 2.53 13.42
C ARG A 285 -15.96 2.87 14.91
N ALA A 286 -15.57 4.09 15.24
CA ALA A 286 -15.74 4.67 16.57
C ALA A 286 -17.02 5.53 16.65
N ARG A 287 -17.69 5.52 17.80
CA ARG A 287 -18.91 6.27 18.13
C ARG A 287 -18.76 6.99 19.47
N GLU A 288 -19.71 7.88 19.79
CA GLU A 288 -19.86 8.53 21.11
C GLU A 288 -18.55 9.15 21.64
N ASP A 289 -17.94 10.04 20.85
CA ASP A 289 -16.63 10.66 21.15
C ASP A 289 -15.52 9.64 21.47
N ARG A 290 -15.49 8.55 20.69
CA ARG A 290 -14.40 7.54 20.67
C ARG A 290 -14.37 6.63 21.90
N GLN A 291 -15.45 6.55 22.66
CA GLN A 291 -15.57 5.58 23.75
C GLN A 291 -16.13 4.25 23.25
N GLN A 292 -16.98 4.27 22.23
CA GLN A 292 -17.59 3.06 21.70
C GLN A 292 -16.94 2.66 20.37
N HIS A 293 -16.47 1.43 20.27
CA HIS A 293 -15.91 0.84 19.06
C HIS A 293 -16.81 -0.30 18.58
N GLU A 294 -17.27 -0.19 17.33
CA GLU A 294 -18.12 -1.21 16.70
C GLU A 294 -17.32 -1.94 15.62
N TYR A 295 -17.39 -3.27 15.63
CA TYR A 295 -16.76 -4.15 14.65
C TYR A 295 -17.82 -5.01 13.96
N ARG A 296 -17.74 -5.12 12.63
CA ARG A 296 -18.65 -5.95 11.83
C ARG A 296 -17.92 -6.80 10.83
N VAL A 297 -18.42 -8.02 10.64
CA VAL A 297 -18.03 -8.87 9.52
C VAL A 297 -18.54 -8.22 8.24
N PHE A 298 -17.68 -8.21 7.23
CA PHE A 298 -18.02 -7.71 5.90
C PHE A 298 -17.62 -8.77 4.87
N ASP A 299 -18.61 -9.28 4.15
CA ASP A 299 -18.46 -10.17 3.01
C ASP A 299 -18.64 -9.35 1.72
N PRO A 300 -17.56 -9.07 0.98
CA PRO A 300 -17.64 -8.28 -0.25
C PRO A 300 -18.56 -8.88 -1.32
N VAL A 301 -18.65 -10.21 -1.41
CA VAL A 301 -19.43 -10.93 -2.42
C VAL A 301 -20.91 -10.85 -2.09
N PHE A 302 -21.26 -11.14 -0.83
CA PHE A 302 -22.63 -10.97 -0.33
C PHE A 302 -23.09 -9.52 -0.49
N TYR A 303 -22.23 -8.56 -0.14
CA TYR A 303 -22.61 -7.15 -0.17
C TYR A 303 -22.95 -6.67 -1.57
N VAL A 304 -22.17 -7.01 -2.60
CA VAL A 304 -22.49 -6.60 -3.99
C VAL A 304 -23.70 -7.32 -4.58
N GLN A 305 -23.92 -8.58 -4.18
CA GLN A 305 -25.08 -9.35 -4.66
C GLN A 305 -26.39 -8.75 -4.15
N ASN A 306 -26.41 -8.27 -2.89
CA ASN A 306 -27.59 -7.69 -2.28
C ASN A 306 -27.74 -6.18 -2.52
N ASN A 307 -26.69 -5.51 -3.01
CA ASN A 307 -26.68 -4.08 -3.28
C ASN A 307 -26.26 -3.78 -4.73
N PRO A 308 -27.11 -4.07 -5.74
CA PRO A 308 -26.78 -3.89 -7.15
C PRO A 308 -26.46 -2.45 -7.53
N ASP A 309 -27.03 -1.47 -6.82
CA ASP A 309 -26.75 -0.05 -6.97
C ASP A 309 -25.29 0.28 -6.66
N VAL A 310 -24.75 -0.31 -5.59
CA VAL A 310 -23.33 -0.16 -5.20
C VAL A 310 -22.42 -0.85 -6.21
N ALA A 311 -22.80 -2.04 -6.69
CA ALA A 311 -22.03 -2.81 -7.66
C ALA A 311 -21.92 -2.09 -9.02
N GLN A 312 -22.96 -1.36 -9.42
CA GLN A 312 -23.02 -0.61 -10.69
C GLN A 312 -22.39 0.78 -10.60
N ASP A 313 -22.17 1.30 -9.39
CA ASP A 313 -21.54 2.60 -9.20
C ASP A 313 -20.08 2.62 -9.66
N ALA A 314 -19.69 3.69 -10.36
CA ALA A 314 -18.37 3.80 -10.97
C ALA A 314 -17.22 3.94 -9.96
N TYR A 315 -17.51 4.42 -8.74
CA TYR A 315 -16.54 4.58 -7.66
C TYR A 315 -16.65 3.42 -6.66
N TYR A 316 -17.82 3.21 -6.07
CA TYR A 316 -18.04 2.20 -5.05
C TYR A 316 -17.99 0.76 -5.57
N GLY A 317 -18.34 0.53 -6.84
CA GLY A 317 -18.23 -0.77 -7.48
C GLY A 317 -16.78 -1.26 -7.63
N ILE A 318 -15.79 -0.35 -7.52
CA ILE A 318 -14.36 -0.72 -7.53
C ILE A 318 -14.00 -1.51 -6.26
N TRP A 319 -14.48 -1.02 -5.11
CA TRP A 319 -14.22 -1.63 -3.82
C TRP A 319 -15.37 -1.37 -2.83
N PRO A 320 -16.34 -2.30 -2.77
CA PRO A 320 -17.61 -2.09 -2.06
C PRO A 320 -17.48 -1.86 -0.54
N ILE A 321 -16.37 -2.26 0.07
CA ILE A 321 -16.11 -1.98 1.49
C ILE A 321 -16.06 -0.48 1.77
N ILE A 322 -15.61 0.34 0.82
CA ILE A 322 -15.60 1.79 0.95
C ILE A 322 -17.03 2.30 1.10
N HIS A 323 -17.95 1.84 0.24
CA HIS A 323 -19.37 2.20 0.37
C HIS A 323 -19.93 1.80 1.73
N TYR A 324 -19.64 0.59 2.18
CA TYR A 324 -20.12 0.11 3.46
C TYR A 324 -19.64 0.98 4.62
N LEU A 325 -18.33 1.28 4.65
CA LEU A 325 -17.71 2.10 5.68
C LEU A 325 -18.22 3.55 5.67
N THR A 326 -18.48 4.15 4.51
CA THR A 326 -18.88 5.56 4.41
C THR A 326 -20.38 5.82 4.45
N CYS A 327 -21.20 4.86 4.00
CA CYS A 327 -22.64 5.06 3.82
C CYS A 327 -23.45 3.84 4.28
N GLY A 328 -23.13 2.66 3.76
CA GLY A 328 -23.98 1.47 3.90
C GLY A 328 -24.23 1.03 5.33
N TRP A 329 -23.24 1.20 6.22
CA TRP A 329 -23.41 0.88 7.64
C TRP A 329 -24.42 1.83 8.32
N ASP A 330 -24.44 3.11 7.97
CA ASP A 330 -25.42 4.08 8.49
C ASP A 330 -26.80 3.92 7.84
N GLU A 331 -26.85 3.43 6.59
CA GLU A 331 -28.09 3.05 5.89
C GLU A 331 -28.72 1.75 6.44
N GLY A 332 -28.02 1.02 7.29
CA GLY A 332 -28.47 -0.26 7.83
C GLY A 332 -28.38 -1.42 6.84
N ARG A 333 -27.53 -1.33 5.81
CA ARG A 333 -27.30 -2.43 4.86
C ARG A 333 -26.63 -3.61 5.56
N GLU A 334 -27.13 -4.81 5.29
CA GLU A 334 -26.53 -6.06 5.76
C GLU A 334 -25.16 -6.25 5.09
N SER A 335 -24.14 -6.59 5.88
CA SER A 335 -22.75 -6.74 5.42
C SER A 335 -22.27 -8.16 5.25
N ASP A 336 -23.04 -9.14 5.75
CA ASP A 336 -22.68 -10.54 5.75
C ASP A 336 -23.95 -11.42 5.71
N PRO A 337 -23.87 -12.65 5.18
CA PRO A 337 -25.03 -13.54 5.04
C PRO A 337 -25.63 -14.02 6.37
N GLY A 338 -24.88 -13.94 7.47
CA GLY A 338 -25.32 -14.36 8.79
C GLY A 338 -26.01 -13.26 9.58
N ASN A 339 -26.02 -12.02 9.08
CA ASN A 339 -26.41 -10.82 9.81
C ASN A 339 -25.80 -10.81 11.23
N VAL A 340 -24.49 -11.04 11.29
CA VAL A 340 -23.77 -11.17 12.55
C VAL A 340 -23.86 -9.82 13.28
N PRO A 341 -24.36 -9.79 14.54
CA PRO A 341 -24.45 -8.54 15.28
C PRO A 341 -23.05 -7.94 15.49
N PRO A 342 -22.94 -6.61 15.55
CA PRO A 342 -21.64 -5.97 15.75
C PRO A 342 -21.07 -6.38 17.11
N LEU A 343 -19.76 -6.63 17.16
CA LEU A 343 -19.04 -6.59 18.43
C LEU A 343 -18.91 -5.12 18.84
N ILE A 344 -19.35 -4.80 20.04
CA ILE A 344 -19.24 -3.46 20.62
C ILE A 344 -18.28 -3.51 21.80
N LEU A 345 -17.22 -2.70 21.74
CA LEU A 345 -16.31 -2.48 22.85
C LEU A 345 -16.48 -1.06 23.38
N GLN A 346 -16.56 -0.93 24.70
CA GLN A 346 -16.56 0.35 25.38
C GLN A 346 -15.19 0.56 26.01
N MET A 347 -14.56 1.69 25.73
CA MET A 347 -13.38 2.15 26.43
C MET A 347 -13.81 2.95 27.66
N ASP A 348 -13.18 2.67 28.80
CA ASP A 348 -13.37 3.49 29.98
C ASP A 348 -12.95 4.93 29.67
N LYS A 349 -13.75 5.90 30.15
CA LYS A 349 -13.30 7.30 30.15
C LYS A 349 -11.99 7.36 30.92
N VAL A 350 -10.92 7.76 30.27
CA VAL A 350 -9.67 8.14 30.95
C VAL A 350 -10.04 9.28 31.89
N THR A 351 -10.15 8.97 33.19
CA THR A 351 -10.45 9.93 34.28
C THR A 351 -9.32 10.90 34.50
#